data_AF-A0A7Y3CDS4-F1
#
_entry.id   AF-A0A7Y3CDS4-F1
#
_cell.length_a   1.000
_cell.length_b   1.000
_cell.length_c   1.000
_cell.angle_alpha   90.00
_cell.angle_beta   90.00
_cell.angle_gamma   90.00
#
_symmetry.space_group_name_H-M   'P 1'
#
loop_
_entity.id
_entity.type
_entity.pdbx_description
1 polymer ?
#
loop_
_entity_poly.entity_id
_entity_poly.type
_entity_poly.pdbx_seq_one_letter_code
_entity_poly.pdbx_strand_id
1 'polypeptide(L)' 'MKKTLVFGASLKPYRYSHVAIKRLVEASEDVLGFGLREGTVAGVQIRTSCDGFKEVDTVTLYMNPKRQRQFY' A
#
# COMPACT_ATOMS: atom_id res chain seq x y z
N MET A 1 4.93 0.23 -16.91
CA MET A 1 4.56 0.66 -15.55
C MET A 1 3.31 -0.08 -15.15
N LYS A 2 3.38 -0.91 -14.10
CA LYS A 2 2.21 -1.58 -13.53
C LYS A 2 1.86 -0.91 -12.21
N LYS A 3 0.61 -0.51 -12.05
CA LYS A 3 0.15 0.16 -10.83
C LYS A 3 -0.07 -0.87 -9.73
N THR A 4 0.72 -0.75 -8.66
CA THR A 4 0.73 -1.68 -7.52
C THR A 4 0.11 -1.03 -6.29
N LEU A 5 -0.94 -1.65 -5.74
CA LEU A 5 -1.55 -1.26 -4.46
C LEU A 5 -0.91 -2.03 -3.31
N VAL A 6 -0.29 -1.32 -2.37
CA VAL A 6 0.18 -1.87 -1.10
C VAL A 6 -0.95 -1.81 -0.08
N PHE A 7 -1.64 -2.94 0.09
CA PHE A 7 -2.80 -3.08 0.95
C PHE A 7 -2.40 -3.43 2.39
N GLY A 8 -2.65 -2.54 3.34
CA GLY A 8 -2.08 -2.63 4.70
C GLY A 8 -0.74 -1.90 4.85
N ALA A 9 -0.55 -0.82 4.07
CA ALA A 9 0.57 0.10 4.19
C ALA A 9 0.71 0.67 5.62
N SER A 10 1.96 0.94 6.02
CA SER A 10 2.31 1.39 7.36
C SER A 10 3.48 2.36 7.28
N LEU A 11 3.42 3.43 8.06
CA LEU A 11 4.51 4.41 8.23
C LEU A 11 5.69 3.88 9.06
N LYS A 12 5.48 2.76 9.78
CA LYS A 12 6.48 2.20 10.69
C LYS A 12 7.61 1.52 9.88
N PRO A 13 8.87 1.96 9.99
CA PRO A 13 9.96 1.45 9.15
C PRO A 13 10.25 -0.04 9.28
N TYR A 14 9.96 -0.63 10.44
CA TYR A 14 10.17 -2.06 10.70
C TYR A 14 9.09 -2.98 10.10
N ARG A 15 8.02 -2.42 9.52
CA ARG A 15 6.95 -3.22 8.90
C ARG A 15 7.33 -3.54 7.45
N TYR A 16 7.12 -4.79 7.03
CA TYR A 16 7.40 -5.22 5.65
C TYR A 16 6.69 -4.38 4.59
N SER A 17 5.46 -3.92 4.84
CA SER A 17 4.74 -3.02 3.95
C SER A 17 5.47 -1.69 3.70
N HIS A 18 6.21 -1.18 4.68
CA HIS A 18 7.04 0.03 4.54
C HIS A 18 8.25 -0.23 3.64
N VAL A 19 8.91 -1.37 3.84
CA VAL A 19 10.03 -1.82 3.02
C VAL A 19 9.58 -2.07 1.58
N ALA A 20 8.40 -2.68 1.39
CA ALA A 20 7.82 -2.94 0.08
C ALA A 20 7.56 -1.65 -0.71
N ILE A 21 6.97 -0.62 -0.08
CA ILE A 21 6.77 0.69 -0.72
C ILE A 21 8.11 1.25 -1.20
N LYS A 22 9.13 1.28 -0.34
CA LYS A 22 10.47 1.77 -0.71
C LYS A 22 11.04 1.03 -1.92
N ARG A 23 11.02 -0.30 -1.89
CA ARG A 23 11.56 -1.13 -2.98
C ARG A 23 10.81 -0.95 -4.30
N LEU A 24 9.48 -0.83 -4.24
CA LEU A 24 8.66 -0.59 -5.44
C LEU A 24 8.96 0.78 -6.05
N VAL A 25 9.10 1.82 -5.22
CA VAL A 25 9.49 3.16 -5.66
C VAL A 25 10.91 3.17 -6.24
N GLU A 26 11.87 2.51 -5.59
CA GLU A 26 13.25 2.35 -6.09
C GLU A 26 13.29 1.60 -7.44
N ALA A 27 12.38 0.65 -7.64
CA ALA A 27 12.19 -0.06 -8.92
C ALA A 27 11.42 0.76 -9.97
N SER A 28 11.06 2.02 -9.68
CA SER A 28 10.29 2.91 -10.56
C SER A 28 8.89 2.37 -10.93
N GLU A 29 8.26 1.58 -10.06
CA GLU A 29 6.87 1.18 -10.22
C GLU A 29 5.91 2.29 -9.75
N ASP A 30 4.68 2.28 -10.28
CA ASP A 30 3.61 3.17 -9.81
C ASP A 30 2.97 2.54 -8.57
N VAL A 31 2.99 3.26 -7.44
CA VAL A 31 2.63 2.70 -6.12
C VAL A 31 1.51 3.51 -5.48
N LEU A 32 0.49 2.78 -5.01
CA LEU A 32 -0.59 3.30 -4.18
C LEU A 32 -0.51 2.69 -2.78
N GLY A 33 -0.78 3.50 -1.75
CA GLY A 33 -0.78 3.05 -0.36
C GLY A 33 -2.17 3.10 0.28
N PHE A 34 -2.63 1.97 0.83
CA PHE A 34 -3.82 1.91 1.67
C PHE A 34 -3.48 1.35 3.06
N GLY A 35 -3.82 2.06 4.13
CA GLY A 35 -3.45 1.67 5.48
C GLY A 35 -4.28 2.31 6.58
N LEU A 36 -3.95 2.01 7.84
CA LEU A 36 -4.69 2.50 9.02
C LEU A 36 -4.35 3.93 9.43
N ARG A 37 -3.27 4.50 8.88
CA ARG A 37 -2.79 5.83 9.23
C ARG A 37 -2.37 6.54 7.96
N GLU A 38 -2.79 7.80 7.83
CA GLU A 38 -2.35 8.67 6.75
C GLU A 38 -0.92 9.14 6.97
N GLY A 39 -0.21 9.35 5.87
CA GLY A 39 1.15 9.86 5.85
C GLY A 39 1.87 9.41 4.58
N THR A 40 3.17 9.66 4.51
CA THR A 40 3.94 9.45 3.28
C THR A 40 5.12 8.52 3.53
N VAL A 41 5.36 7.59 2.60
CA VAL A 41 6.54 6.70 2.60
C VAL A 41 7.17 6.77 1.22
N ALA A 42 8.43 7.22 1.14
CA ALA A 42 9.16 7.33 -0.13
C ALA A 42 8.36 8.08 -1.23
N GLY A 43 7.69 9.18 -0.86
CA GLY A 43 6.85 9.96 -1.78
C GLY A 43 5.45 9.38 -2.05
N VAL A 44 5.16 8.15 -1.62
CA VAL A 44 3.84 7.52 -1.77
C VAL A 44 2.93 7.91 -0.61
N GLN A 45 1.78 8.50 -0.94
CA GLN A 45 0.75 8.82 0.05
C GLN A 45 -0.01 7.56 0.47
N ILE A 46 -0.06 7.31 1.78
CA ILE A 46 -0.93 6.29 2.39
C ILE A 46 -2.28 6.94 2.68
N ARG A 47 -3.34 6.35 2.11
CA ARG A 47 -4.74 6.73 2.35
C ARG A 47 -5.40 5.80 3.35
N THR A 48 -6.37 6.31 4.09
CA THR A 48 -7.17 5.54 5.05
C THR A 48 -8.56 5.15 4.53
N SER A 49 -9.02 5.77 3.45
CA SER A 49 -10.17 5.30 2.67
C SER A 49 -9.68 4.32 1.59
N CYS A 50 -10.43 3.25 1.40
CA CYS A 50 -10.19 2.25 0.36
C CYS A 50 -10.84 2.64 -0.98
N ASP A 51 -11.51 3.80 -1.03
CA ASP A 51 -12.27 4.24 -2.19
C ASP A 51 -11.36 4.93 -3.23
N GLY A 52 -11.72 4.76 -4.51
CA GLY A 52 -11.09 5.52 -5.60
C GLY A 52 -9.74 4.99 -6.09
N PHE A 53 -9.32 3.80 -5.68
CA PHE A 53 -8.25 3.10 -6.38
C PHE A 53 -8.76 2.57 -7.72
N LYS A 54 -8.22 3.10 -8.82
CA LYS A 54 -8.56 2.71 -10.19
C LYS A 54 -7.34 2.15 -10.89
N GLU A 55 -7.58 1.22 -11.81
CA GLU A 55 -6.55 0.65 -12.71
C GLU A 55 -5.39 0.00 -11.95
N VAL A 56 -5.68 -0.65 -10.82
CA VAL A 56 -4.69 -1.43 -10.08
C VAL A 56 -4.45 -2.74 -10.81
N ASP A 57 -3.19 -2.99 -11.20
CA ASP A 57 -2.77 -4.24 -11.84
C ASP A 57 -2.41 -5.30 -10.79
N THR A 58 -1.67 -4.89 -9.76
CA THR A 58 -1.17 -5.79 -8.72
C THR A 58 -1.58 -5.30 -7.34
N VAL A 59 -2.07 -6.21 -6.49
CA VAL A 59 -2.30 -5.94 -5.05
C VAL A 59 -1.32 -6.76 -4.23
N THR A 60 -0.51 -6.10 -3.41
CA THR A 60 0.35 -6.77 -2.41
C THR A 60 -0.22 -6.57 -1.01
N LEU A 61 -0.43 -7.68 -0.29
CA LEU A 61 -1.25 -7.73 0.91
C LEU A 61 -0.41 -7.90 2.18
N TYR A 62 -0.44 -6.89 3.04
CA TYR A 62 0.24 -6.85 4.34
C TYR A 62 -0.74 -6.68 5.50
N MET A 63 -1.91 -7.31 5.38
CA MET A 63 -2.99 -7.24 6.36
C MET A 63 -3.30 -8.61 6.96
N ASN A 64 -3.64 -8.64 8.26
CA ASN A 64 -4.13 -9.85 8.92
C ASN A 64 -5.45 -10.33 8.25
N PRO A 65 -5.65 -11.63 7.99
CA PRO A 65 -6.86 -12.18 7.38
C PRO A 65 -8.19 -11.71 8.01
N LYS A 66 -8.25 -11.56 9.34
CA LYS A 66 -9.47 -11.10 10.03
C LYS A 66 -9.86 -9.68 9.62
N ARG A 67 -8.87 -8.81 9.33
CA ARG A 67 -9.09 -7.42 8.91
C ARG A 67 -9.40 -7.27 7.42
N GLN A 68 -9.16 -8.32 6.63
CA GLN A 68 -9.46 -8.35 5.19
C GLN A 68 -10.95 -8.52 4.92
N ARG A 69 -11.69 -9.14 5.84
CA ARG A 69 -13.11 -9.51 5.66
C ARG A 69 -14.05 -8.36 5.28
N GLN A 70 -13.70 -7.12 5.63
CA GLN A 70 -14.49 -5.93 5.28
C GLN A 70 -14.34 -5.49 3.80
N PHE A 71 -13.44 -6.13 3.04
CA PHE A 71 -13.11 -5.77 1.66
C PHE A 71 -13.39 -6.91 0.66
N TYR A 72 -14.12 -7.95 1.09
CA TYR A 72 -14.67 -8.96 0.17
C TYR A 72 -15.95 -8.48 -0.49
#